data_AF-A0A9D7UJV5-F1
#
_entry.id   AF-A0A9D7UJV5-F1
#
_cell.length_a   1.000
_cell.length_b   1.000
_cell.length_c   1.000
_cell.angle_alpha   90.00
_cell.angle_beta   90.00
_cell.angle_gamma   90.00
#
_symmetry.space_group_name_H-M   'P 1'
#
loop_
_entity.id
_entity.type
_entity.pdbx_description
1 polymer ?
#
loop_
_entity_poly.entity_id
_entity_poly.type
_entity_poly.pdbx_seq_one_letter_code
_entity_poly.pdbx_strand_id
1 'polypeptide(L)'
;MPLWKALALACCAGCATSAHAQVVLNELFENPPGSGSIDEVWEYIEIYGEPGMSLTGYAVALVKGGRDVNGDNIPDGVSRPEVDEAFSLDGLHIGPNGFLVIAGVNAFGESQVGNFLTPNPNYNPFLPDSLTNRRWLDGISKQAAHIPAGDTVGNFSDDGSSTYILVRKRPNHSINGSGQSVYGPGYVWRKDNNPDVNFDGKFDFGIETPLPGSPVARVFDPYQMVDDMAWSNSGGKEYVRSSQNEISETDGFNPDAVSRLRYFAENPMLGHRTRTVGSSFEILPTRIADESWIYGELTQGQFPSSLAYNNGVDAQGFKQVKAPTDRNATPYTGACDPEPDGQPGAPGCAPSPAGTFYFTDLNVQGFALTPGAFNDHPTNPNLQQFRFVRGDFNFDGEVTGADLSLIQSRIGATLDDTIAAAWDNNTPDNPNDDFAYTAWKWQGAEFQQVLMMINMVKTDGPGGANAPQVTQQDADAVAALLPSCPGDTNGDLVVDFADLNAVLGNFNQSGPGLVGDFDNDGDVDFGDLNVVLSAFNQPC
;
A
#
# COMPACT_ATOMS: atom_id res chain seq x y z
N MET A 1 -36.28 -41.58 -16.12
CA MET A 1 -35.04 -40.76 -16.23
C MET A 1 -35.47 -39.32 -16.21
N PRO A 2 -35.43 -38.63 -15.06
CA PRO A 2 -36.15 -37.38 -14.90
C PRO A 2 -35.38 -36.16 -15.40
N LEU A 3 -36.19 -35.25 -15.91
CA LEU A 3 -35.97 -34.00 -16.61
C LEU A 3 -35.68 -32.86 -15.60
N TRP A 4 -34.46 -32.77 -15.05
CA TRP A 4 -34.08 -31.68 -14.11
C TRP A 4 -32.61 -31.29 -14.27
N LYS A 5 -32.23 -30.55 -15.32
CA LYS A 5 -30.96 -29.79 -15.40
C LYS A 5 -31.08 -28.66 -16.43
N ALA A 6 -31.82 -27.60 -16.11
CA ALA A 6 -31.75 -26.33 -16.85
C ALA A 6 -32.49 -25.23 -16.06
N LEU A 7 -31.93 -24.76 -14.95
CA LEU A 7 -32.17 -23.42 -14.41
C LEU A 7 -31.18 -23.15 -13.25
N ALA A 8 -30.09 -22.44 -13.55
CA ALA A 8 -29.29 -21.64 -12.62
C ALA A 8 -28.09 -21.05 -13.39
N LEU A 9 -28.37 -20.26 -14.42
CA LEU A 9 -27.37 -19.46 -15.12
C LEU A 9 -27.99 -18.10 -15.41
N ALA A 10 -28.14 -17.27 -14.36
CA ALA A 10 -28.40 -15.83 -14.44
C ALA A 10 -28.44 -15.21 -13.02
N CYS A 11 -27.29 -15.00 -12.40
CA CYS A 11 -27.10 -14.05 -11.28
C CYS A 11 -25.75 -13.31 -11.39
N CYS A 12 -25.32 -12.95 -12.60
CA CYS A 12 -24.10 -12.15 -12.81
C CYS A 12 -24.40 -10.73 -13.32
N ALA A 13 -25.53 -10.14 -12.92
CA ALA A 13 -25.89 -8.77 -13.31
C ALA A 13 -26.33 -8.00 -12.06
N GLY A 14 -25.41 -7.24 -11.46
CA GLY A 14 -25.77 -6.25 -10.44
C GLY A 14 -24.87 -6.14 -9.22
N CYS A 15 -23.64 -6.65 -9.20
CA CYS A 15 -22.66 -6.13 -8.24
C CYS A 15 -22.18 -4.77 -8.77
N ALA A 16 -22.95 -3.72 -8.51
CA ALA A 16 -22.39 -2.38 -8.49
C ALA A 16 -21.29 -2.43 -7.44
N THR A 17 -20.04 -2.57 -7.87
CA THR A 17 -18.87 -2.49 -7.00
C THR A 17 -19.04 -1.21 -6.20
N SER A 18 -19.25 -1.38 -4.91
CA SER A 18 -19.41 -0.27 -4.00
C SER A 18 -18.11 0.52 -4.04
N ALA A 19 -18.21 1.80 -4.28
CA ALA A 19 -17.03 2.61 -4.52
C ALA A 19 -16.38 2.97 -3.16
N HIS A 20 -15.14 2.54 -2.93
CA HIS A 20 -14.33 2.89 -1.75
C HIS A 20 -13.39 4.03 -2.10
N ALA A 21 -13.46 5.16 -1.38
CA ALA A 21 -12.43 6.17 -1.54
C ALA A 21 -11.19 5.68 -0.81
N GLN A 22 -10.26 5.16 -1.59
CA GLN A 22 -8.90 4.86 -1.17
C GLN A 22 -7.99 5.22 -2.31
N VAL A 23 -6.72 5.42 -1.99
CA VAL A 23 -5.72 5.73 -2.99
C VAL A 23 -4.36 5.28 -2.49
N VAL A 24 -3.77 4.30 -3.17
CA VAL A 24 -2.48 3.71 -2.81
C VAL A 24 -1.55 3.65 -4.01
N LEU A 25 -0.25 3.65 -3.76
CA LEU A 25 0.75 3.22 -4.73
C LEU A 25 0.56 1.71 -4.96
N ASN A 26 0.30 1.33 -6.21
CA ASN A 26 -0.07 -0.04 -6.55
C ASN A 26 1.06 -0.79 -7.25
N GLU A 27 1.65 -0.15 -8.24
CA GLU A 27 2.78 -0.68 -8.99
C GLU A 27 3.76 0.42 -9.30
N LEU A 28 5.00 0.01 -9.48
CA LEU A 28 6.04 0.86 -9.96
C LEU A 28 6.98 0.04 -10.85
N PHE A 29 7.37 0.65 -11.95
CA PHE A 29 8.45 0.20 -12.80
C PHE A 29 9.44 1.34 -12.93
N GLU A 30 10.56 1.23 -12.22
CA GLU A 30 11.57 2.29 -12.13
C GLU A 30 12.73 2.05 -13.10
N ASN A 31 13.29 0.83 -13.14
CA ASN A 31 14.45 0.56 -14.00
C ASN A 31 14.20 -0.62 -14.97
N PRO A 32 13.64 -0.36 -16.17
CA PRO A 32 13.52 -1.40 -17.17
C PRO A 32 14.88 -1.96 -17.61
N PRO A 33 14.99 -3.29 -17.83
CA PRO A 33 16.25 -3.90 -18.23
C PRO A 33 16.66 -3.40 -19.61
N GLY A 34 17.77 -2.66 -19.70
CA GLY A 34 18.46 -2.46 -20.96
C GLY A 34 19.00 -1.07 -21.28
N SER A 35 20.18 -0.74 -20.74
CA SER A 35 21.08 0.29 -21.27
C SER A 35 20.41 1.55 -21.86
N GLY A 36 19.74 2.34 -21.02
CA GLY A 36 19.73 3.81 -21.06
C GLY A 36 19.01 4.51 -22.22
N SER A 37 18.39 3.80 -23.17
CA SER A 37 17.76 4.43 -24.34
C SER A 37 16.30 4.04 -24.60
N ILE A 38 15.80 3.01 -23.91
CA ILE A 38 14.38 2.64 -23.94
C ILE A 38 13.73 2.77 -22.57
N ASP A 39 14.48 3.18 -21.56
CA ASP A 39 14.01 3.12 -20.18
C ASP A 39 12.86 4.11 -19.96
N GLU A 40 13.01 5.30 -20.56
CA GLU A 40 12.05 6.39 -20.47
C GLU A 40 10.63 6.03 -20.93
N VAL A 41 10.44 4.99 -21.75
CA VAL A 41 9.11 4.62 -22.30
C VAL A 41 8.42 3.48 -21.57
N TRP A 42 9.13 2.79 -20.68
CA TRP A 42 8.60 1.68 -19.88
C TRP A 42 8.36 2.04 -18.43
N GLU A 43 9.06 3.05 -17.92
CA GLU A 43 8.88 3.55 -16.57
C GLU A 43 7.42 3.98 -16.29
N TYR A 44 6.91 3.61 -15.13
CA TYR A 44 5.62 4.12 -14.67
C TYR A 44 5.45 4.03 -13.16
N ILE A 45 4.59 4.92 -12.63
CA ILE A 45 4.01 4.81 -11.30
C ILE A 45 2.52 4.57 -11.49
N GLU A 46 1.99 3.52 -10.89
CA GLU A 46 0.56 3.26 -10.86
C GLU A 46 -0.03 3.53 -9.48
N ILE A 47 -1.16 4.21 -9.51
CA ILE A 47 -1.98 4.52 -8.35
C ILE A 47 -3.29 3.77 -8.51
N TYR A 48 -3.66 2.97 -7.51
CA TYR A 48 -4.95 2.29 -7.43
C TYR A 48 -5.86 3.03 -6.46
N GLY A 49 -7.12 3.20 -6.85
CA GLY A 49 -8.09 3.93 -6.05
C GLY A 49 -9.53 3.73 -6.52
N GLU A 50 -10.44 4.52 -5.94
CA GLU A 50 -11.83 4.52 -6.39
C GLU A 50 -11.96 5.08 -7.82
N PRO A 51 -12.68 4.41 -8.73
CA PRO A 51 -13.02 5.00 -10.02
C PRO A 51 -13.65 6.39 -9.89
N GLY A 52 -13.01 7.40 -10.50
CA GLY A 52 -13.47 8.78 -10.47
C GLY A 52 -13.14 9.56 -9.20
N MET A 53 -12.39 9.00 -8.24
CA MET A 53 -11.90 9.77 -7.10
C MET A 53 -10.99 10.91 -7.57
N SER A 54 -11.29 12.12 -7.10
CA SER A 54 -10.43 13.30 -7.36
C SER A 54 -9.14 13.19 -6.57
N LEU A 55 -8.02 13.45 -7.24
CA LEU A 55 -6.68 13.50 -6.66
C LEU A 55 -6.21 14.95 -6.47
N THR A 56 -7.15 15.90 -6.45
CA THR A 56 -6.84 17.31 -6.20
C THR A 56 -6.32 17.50 -4.77
N GLY A 57 -5.16 18.11 -4.64
CA GLY A 57 -4.40 18.27 -3.40
C GLY A 57 -3.33 17.20 -3.19
N TYR A 58 -3.25 16.17 -4.04
CA TYR A 58 -2.31 15.06 -3.93
C TYR A 58 -1.10 15.25 -4.87
N ALA A 59 -0.02 14.56 -4.52
CA ALA A 59 1.15 14.41 -5.35
C ALA A 59 1.88 13.11 -5.05
N VAL A 60 2.70 12.67 -6.01
CA VAL A 60 3.72 11.64 -5.78
C VAL A 60 5.08 12.30 -5.81
N ALA A 61 5.97 11.93 -4.89
CA ALA A 61 7.38 12.29 -4.93
C ALA A 61 8.25 11.03 -4.85
N LEU A 62 9.27 10.98 -5.69
CA LEU A 62 10.38 10.04 -5.62
C LEU A 62 11.52 10.74 -4.88
N VAL A 63 11.86 10.21 -3.72
CA VAL A 63 12.90 10.74 -2.85
C VAL A 63 14.04 9.72 -2.77
N LYS A 64 15.26 10.19 -2.98
CA LYS A 64 16.50 9.43 -2.88
C LYS A 64 17.20 9.87 -1.62
N GLY A 65 17.66 8.96 -0.78
CA GLY A 65 18.36 9.29 0.48
C GLY A 65 19.86 9.36 0.37
N GLY A 66 20.40 9.57 -0.84
CA GLY A 66 21.85 9.58 -1.06
C GLY A 66 22.50 8.23 -0.76
N ARG A 67 23.79 8.26 -0.41
CA ARG A 67 24.59 7.05 -0.14
C ARG A 67 25.59 7.29 0.98
N ASP A 68 25.63 6.36 1.91
CA ASP A 68 26.60 6.27 3.00
C ASP A 68 27.09 4.83 3.15
N VAL A 69 28.14 4.50 2.39
CA VAL A 69 28.75 3.15 2.39
C VAL A 69 29.47 2.86 3.71
N ASN A 70 29.89 3.91 4.42
CA ASN A 70 30.80 3.78 5.54
C ASN A 70 30.08 3.81 6.90
N GLY A 71 28.80 4.17 6.90
CA GLY A 71 27.89 4.16 8.05
C GLY A 71 28.14 5.28 9.05
N ASP A 72 28.81 6.36 8.65
CA ASP A 72 29.08 7.51 9.52
C ASP A 72 27.95 8.56 9.53
N ASN A 73 26.85 8.28 8.83
CA ASN A 73 25.75 9.22 8.58
C ASN A 73 26.20 10.49 7.86
N ILE A 74 27.23 10.39 7.02
CA ILE A 74 27.65 11.46 6.12
C ILE A 74 27.55 10.93 4.69
N PRO A 75 26.86 11.63 3.78
CA PRO A 75 26.79 11.16 2.41
C PRO A 75 28.20 11.18 1.79
N ASP A 76 28.56 10.11 1.08
CA ASP A 76 29.89 9.89 0.48
C ASP A 76 30.26 10.92 -0.62
N GLY A 77 29.42 11.95 -0.82
CA GLY A 77 29.59 13.04 -1.76
C GLY A 77 29.23 12.70 -3.20
N VAL A 78 28.87 11.44 -3.49
CA VAL A 78 28.49 10.96 -4.83
C VAL A 78 27.00 11.13 -5.07
N SER A 79 26.16 10.68 -4.13
CA SER A 79 24.71 10.90 -4.14
C SER A 79 24.31 11.59 -2.84
N ARG A 80 23.60 12.71 -2.97
CA ARG A 80 23.03 13.46 -1.85
C ARG A 80 21.54 13.12 -1.75
N PRO A 81 20.92 13.32 -0.59
CA PRO A 81 19.48 13.29 -0.53
C PRO A 81 18.88 14.29 -1.49
N GLU A 82 17.86 13.86 -2.22
CA GLU A 82 17.11 14.71 -3.12
C GLU A 82 15.70 14.19 -3.33
N VAL A 83 14.79 15.10 -3.62
CA VAL A 83 13.60 14.77 -4.40
C VAL A 83 14.07 14.66 -5.85
N ASP A 84 14.15 13.44 -6.37
CA ASP A 84 14.56 13.18 -7.76
C ASP A 84 13.43 13.57 -8.72
N GLU A 85 12.21 13.11 -8.45
CA GLU A 85 11.04 13.43 -9.26
C GLU A 85 9.83 13.77 -8.39
N ALA A 86 8.95 14.66 -8.87
CA ALA A 86 7.69 14.93 -8.20
C ALA A 86 6.58 15.30 -9.19
N PHE A 87 5.40 14.73 -8.97
CA PHE A 87 4.24 14.82 -9.86
C PHE A 87 3.02 15.34 -9.11
N SER A 88 2.41 16.41 -9.61
CA SER A 88 1.13 16.88 -9.10
C SER A 88 0.01 16.03 -9.67
N LEU A 89 -0.93 15.65 -8.82
CA LEU A 89 -2.15 14.96 -9.24
C LEU A 89 -3.35 15.91 -9.30
N ASP A 90 -3.11 17.22 -9.29
CA ASP A 90 -4.18 18.22 -9.24
C ASP A 90 -5.01 18.25 -10.51
N GLY A 91 -6.33 18.18 -10.36
CA GLY A 91 -7.27 18.06 -11.47
C GLY A 91 -7.31 16.67 -12.12
N LEU A 92 -6.47 15.73 -11.67
CA LEU A 92 -6.55 14.33 -12.07
C LEU A 92 -7.58 13.58 -11.22
N HIS A 93 -8.06 12.48 -11.80
CA HIS A 93 -8.96 11.55 -11.14
C HIS A 93 -8.42 10.15 -11.41
N ILE A 94 -8.69 9.24 -10.48
CA ILE A 94 -8.53 7.82 -10.73
C ILE A 94 -9.43 7.44 -11.91
N GLY A 95 -8.89 6.69 -12.86
CA GLY A 95 -9.56 6.27 -14.08
C GLY A 95 -10.80 5.42 -13.80
N PRO A 96 -11.67 5.24 -14.80
CA PRO A 96 -12.88 4.42 -14.66
C PRO A 96 -12.58 2.94 -14.35
N ASN A 97 -11.36 2.48 -14.64
CA ASN A 97 -10.83 1.16 -14.30
C ASN A 97 -10.30 1.05 -12.87
N GLY A 98 -10.29 2.14 -12.09
CA GLY A 98 -9.73 2.17 -10.73
C GLY A 98 -8.25 2.52 -10.69
N PHE A 99 -7.63 2.87 -11.82
CA PHE A 99 -6.20 3.14 -11.90
C PHE A 99 -5.89 4.54 -12.45
N LEU A 100 -4.78 5.11 -12.01
CA LEU A 100 -4.13 6.23 -12.66
C LEU A 100 -2.64 5.91 -12.84
N VAL A 101 -2.15 6.00 -14.06
CA VAL A 101 -0.75 5.71 -14.40
C VAL A 101 0.00 6.98 -14.79
N ILE A 102 1.09 7.28 -14.08
CA ILE A 102 2.07 8.29 -14.47
C ILE A 102 3.12 7.57 -15.31
N ALA A 103 3.06 7.75 -16.63
CA ALA A 103 3.87 7.00 -17.57
C ALA A 103 5.07 7.83 -18.06
N GLY A 104 6.22 7.17 -18.18
CA GLY A 104 7.33 7.70 -18.95
C GLY A 104 7.01 7.75 -20.44
N VAL A 105 7.49 8.80 -21.08
CA VAL A 105 7.39 8.99 -22.53
C VAL A 105 8.71 9.48 -23.11
N ASN A 106 8.98 9.09 -24.34
CA ASN A 106 10.12 9.59 -25.11
C ASN A 106 9.92 11.05 -25.55
N ALA A 107 10.90 11.59 -26.27
CA ALA A 107 10.85 12.95 -26.84
C ALA A 107 9.66 13.23 -27.79
N PHE A 108 8.95 12.20 -28.27
CA PHE A 108 7.74 12.32 -29.09
C PHE A 108 6.44 12.17 -28.28
N GLY A 109 6.54 12.01 -26.95
CA GLY A 109 5.41 11.80 -26.07
C GLY A 109 4.79 10.39 -26.21
N GLU A 110 5.56 9.41 -26.68
CA GLU A 110 5.13 8.00 -26.80
C GLU A 110 5.60 7.21 -25.58
N SER A 111 4.72 6.35 -25.06
CA SER A 111 4.98 5.41 -23.98
C SER A 111 4.64 4.00 -24.45
N GLN A 112 5.45 3.01 -24.07
CA GLN A 112 5.12 1.61 -24.32
C GLN A 112 4.05 1.09 -23.35
N VAL A 113 4.00 1.65 -22.14
CA VAL A 113 2.91 1.47 -21.17
C VAL A 113 1.58 1.98 -21.73
N GLY A 114 1.62 2.97 -22.62
CA GLY A 114 0.44 3.53 -23.28
C GLY A 114 -0.44 2.53 -24.05
N ASN A 115 0.07 1.33 -24.36
CA ASN A 115 -0.71 0.26 -25.00
C ASN A 115 -1.70 -0.43 -24.04
N PHE A 116 -1.50 -0.29 -22.73
CA PHE A 116 -2.37 -0.86 -21.70
C PHE A 116 -3.41 0.16 -21.18
N LEU A 117 -3.18 1.44 -21.46
CA LEU A 117 -4.01 2.54 -20.99
C LEU A 117 -5.16 2.86 -21.96
N THR A 118 -6.24 3.41 -21.41
CA THR A 118 -7.44 3.80 -22.17
C THR A 118 -7.19 5.08 -22.97
N PRO A 119 -7.21 5.06 -24.31
CA PRO A 119 -7.00 6.25 -25.13
C PRO A 119 -8.04 7.33 -24.86
N ASN A 120 -7.62 8.59 -24.72
CA ASN A 120 -8.52 9.72 -24.59
C ASN A 120 -9.02 10.17 -25.98
N PRO A 121 -10.33 10.05 -26.29
CA PRO A 121 -10.87 10.45 -27.59
C PRO A 121 -10.78 11.96 -27.85
N ASN A 122 -10.58 12.77 -26.80
CA ASN A 122 -10.43 14.22 -26.90
C ASN A 122 -8.96 14.67 -27.01
N TYR A 123 -8.00 13.74 -27.03
CA TYR A 123 -6.59 14.07 -27.19
C TYR A 123 -6.33 14.72 -28.55
N ASN A 124 -5.65 15.87 -28.52
CA ASN A 124 -5.19 16.54 -29.72
C ASN A 124 -3.67 16.32 -29.86
N PRO A 125 -3.20 15.52 -30.84
CA PRO A 125 -1.78 15.24 -31.02
C PRO A 125 -0.96 16.45 -31.49
N PHE A 126 -1.62 17.55 -31.86
CA PHE A 126 -0.96 18.80 -32.24
C PHE A 126 -0.74 19.76 -31.07
N LEU A 127 -1.25 19.42 -29.88
CA LEU A 127 -1.02 20.17 -28.64
C LEU A 127 -0.09 19.36 -27.72
N PRO A 128 0.75 20.03 -26.90
CA PRO A 128 1.55 19.33 -25.90
C PRO A 128 0.68 18.52 -24.95
N ASP A 129 1.21 17.40 -24.46
CA ASP A 129 0.57 16.67 -23.37
C ASP A 129 0.51 17.56 -22.13
N SER A 130 -0.63 17.56 -21.46
CA SER A 130 -0.92 18.42 -20.30
C SER A 130 -2.14 17.91 -19.57
N LEU A 131 -2.40 18.42 -18.36
CA LEU A 131 -3.61 18.11 -17.59
C LEU A 131 -4.92 18.29 -18.39
N THR A 132 -4.95 19.21 -19.35
CA THR A 132 -6.12 19.50 -20.20
C THR A 132 -6.10 18.82 -21.57
N ASN A 133 -4.97 18.27 -21.99
CA ASN A 133 -4.79 17.59 -23.29
C ASN A 133 -4.10 16.23 -23.09
N ARG A 134 -4.66 15.42 -22.19
CA ARG A 134 -4.09 14.11 -21.82
C ARG A 134 -4.27 13.11 -22.95
N ARG A 135 -3.24 12.29 -23.20
CA ARG A 135 -3.30 11.17 -24.16
C ARG A 135 -4.21 10.03 -23.70
N TRP A 136 -4.27 9.78 -22.39
CA TRP A 136 -5.04 8.67 -21.80
C TRP A 136 -6.06 9.18 -20.78
N LEU A 137 -7.14 8.42 -20.56
CA LEU A 137 -8.17 8.76 -19.55
C LEU A 137 -7.71 8.41 -18.14
N ASP A 138 -7.06 7.27 -18.03
CA ASP A 138 -6.49 6.59 -16.86
C ASP A 138 -4.95 6.75 -16.78
N GLY A 139 -4.39 7.73 -17.48
CA GLY A 139 -2.96 8.03 -17.40
C GLY A 139 -2.58 9.46 -17.75
N ILE A 140 -1.32 9.78 -17.46
CA ILE A 140 -0.67 11.05 -17.76
C ILE A 140 0.84 10.85 -17.94
N SER A 141 1.50 11.64 -18.80
CA SER A 141 2.96 11.58 -18.87
C SER A 141 3.62 12.21 -17.64
N LYS A 142 4.83 11.74 -17.31
CA LYS A 142 5.72 12.39 -16.31
C LYS A 142 5.85 13.88 -16.59
N GLN A 143 6.09 14.27 -17.84
CA GLN A 143 6.26 15.66 -18.27
C GLN A 143 5.02 16.53 -18.04
N ALA A 144 3.83 15.97 -18.26
CA ALA A 144 2.57 16.70 -18.05
C ALA A 144 2.19 16.81 -16.57
N ALA A 145 2.57 15.84 -15.74
CA ALA A 145 2.28 15.82 -14.31
C ALA A 145 3.37 16.48 -13.44
N HIS A 146 4.57 16.70 -13.99
CA HIS A 146 5.73 17.16 -13.23
C HIS A 146 5.49 18.51 -12.55
N ILE A 147 5.90 18.58 -11.29
CA ILE A 147 5.82 19.80 -10.49
C ILE A 147 6.91 20.76 -10.96
N PRO A 148 6.58 22.02 -11.30
CA PRO A 148 7.56 22.98 -11.82
C PRO A 148 8.82 23.11 -10.94
N ALA A 149 9.96 22.76 -11.53
CA ALA A 149 11.29 22.83 -10.92
C ALA A 149 12.27 23.58 -11.83
N GLY A 150 13.51 23.73 -11.37
CA GLY A 150 14.59 24.37 -12.15
C GLY A 150 15.16 23.47 -13.26
N ASP A 151 14.95 22.15 -13.14
CA ASP A 151 15.44 21.13 -14.06
C ASP A 151 14.28 20.45 -14.83
N THR A 152 14.65 19.66 -15.84
CA THR A 152 13.77 18.81 -16.63
C THR A 152 13.47 17.49 -15.93
N VAL A 153 12.28 16.95 -16.22
CA VAL A 153 11.91 15.57 -15.88
C VAL A 153 12.96 14.61 -16.40
N GLY A 154 13.47 13.79 -15.51
CA GLY A 154 14.40 12.70 -15.79
C GLY A 154 13.72 11.34 -15.80
N ASN A 155 14.56 10.31 -15.86
CA ASN A 155 14.19 8.93 -15.65
C ASN A 155 14.08 8.63 -14.17
N PHE A 156 13.29 7.63 -13.81
CA PHE A 156 13.35 7.05 -12.47
C PHE A 156 14.69 6.31 -12.36
N SER A 157 15.69 6.94 -11.73
CA SER A 157 17.06 6.40 -11.67
C SER A 157 17.25 5.59 -10.40
N ASP A 158 17.69 4.33 -10.51
CA ASP A 158 17.66 3.35 -9.41
C ASP A 158 19.01 3.06 -8.73
N ASP A 159 20.07 3.81 -9.03
CA ASP A 159 21.44 3.55 -8.53
C ASP A 159 21.64 3.75 -7.00
N GLY A 160 20.57 3.79 -6.20
CA GLY A 160 20.57 3.99 -4.75
C GLY A 160 19.26 3.61 -4.08
N SER A 161 18.94 4.22 -2.94
CA SER A 161 17.64 4.02 -2.28
C SER A 161 16.52 4.76 -3.02
N SER A 162 15.32 4.20 -3.04
CA SER A 162 14.12 4.86 -3.54
C SER A 162 13.07 4.93 -2.46
N THR A 163 12.42 6.07 -2.31
CA THR A 163 11.20 6.25 -1.52
C THR A 163 10.16 6.95 -2.37
N TYR A 164 9.06 6.26 -2.64
CA TYR A 164 7.89 6.84 -3.31
C TYR A 164 6.88 7.22 -2.24
N ILE A 165 6.46 8.48 -2.26
CA ILE A 165 5.53 9.03 -1.28
C ILE A 165 4.34 9.60 -2.01
N LEU A 166 3.17 9.02 -1.77
CA LEU A 166 1.89 9.66 -2.07
C LEU A 166 1.56 10.60 -0.91
N VAL A 167 1.43 11.89 -1.21
CA VAL A 167 1.39 12.95 -0.21
C VAL A 167 0.28 13.96 -0.48
N ARG A 168 -0.28 14.52 0.59
CA ARG A 168 -1.15 15.71 0.58
C ARG A 168 -0.71 16.73 1.62
N LYS A 169 -1.37 17.89 1.63
CA LYS A 169 -1.15 18.97 2.62
C LYS A 169 0.32 19.39 2.76
N ARG A 170 1.02 19.48 1.64
CA ARG A 170 2.44 19.87 1.58
C ARG A 170 2.62 21.33 2.03
N PRO A 171 3.69 21.67 2.77
CA PRO A 171 3.99 23.06 3.11
C PRO A 171 4.09 23.96 1.88
N ASN A 172 3.56 25.18 1.98
CA ASN A 172 3.55 26.18 0.91
C ASN A 172 2.85 25.73 -0.39
N HIS A 173 1.95 24.76 -0.32
CA HIS A 173 1.05 24.37 -1.41
C HIS A 173 -0.39 24.75 -1.09
N SER A 174 -1.12 25.18 -2.11
CA SER A 174 -2.58 25.39 -2.02
C SER A 174 -3.23 25.11 -3.37
N ILE A 175 -4.56 25.00 -3.37
CA ILE A 175 -5.37 24.82 -4.58
C ILE A 175 -6.17 26.11 -4.81
N ASN A 176 -6.10 26.67 -6.02
CA ASN A 176 -6.91 27.84 -6.37
C ASN A 176 -8.38 27.46 -6.63
N GLY A 177 -9.26 28.45 -6.79
CA GLY A 177 -10.69 28.20 -7.06
C GLY A 177 -11.00 27.46 -8.36
N SER A 178 -10.01 27.24 -9.23
CA SER A 178 -10.12 26.43 -10.45
C SER A 178 -9.57 25.00 -10.29
N GLY A 179 -9.19 24.60 -9.07
CA GLY A 179 -8.65 23.27 -8.81
C GLY A 179 -7.17 23.11 -9.17
N GLN A 180 -6.45 24.20 -9.48
CA GLN A 180 -5.05 24.14 -9.88
C GLN A 180 -4.10 24.36 -8.69
N SER A 181 -2.97 23.66 -8.72
CA SER A 181 -1.82 23.88 -7.85
C SER A 181 -1.36 25.34 -7.82
N VAL A 182 -1.12 25.85 -6.62
CA VAL A 182 -0.41 27.11 -6.36
C VAL A 182 0.77 26.81 -5.44
N TYR A 183 1.98 27.00 -5.95
CA TYR A 183 3.23 26.80 -5.22
C TYR A 183 3.71 28.14 -4.65
N GLY A 184 3.60 28.31 -3.34
CA GLY A 184 4.03 29.50 -2.63
C GLY A 184 5.56 29.63 -2.55
N PRO A 185 6.06 30.80 -2.10
CA PRO A 185 7.48 30.96 -1.79
C PRO A 185 7.96 29.88 -0.81
N GLY A 186 9.13 29.30 -1.08
CA GLY A 186 9.71 28.26 -0.22
C GLY A 186 9.11 26.86 -0.41
N TYR A 187 8.30 26.62 -1.44
CA TYR A 187 7.83 25.27 -1.78
C TYR A 187 9.00 24.36 -2.24
N VAL A 188 9.04 23.12 -1.74
CA VAL A 188 10.20 22.21 -1.90
C VAL A 188 9.89 20.80 -2.37
N TRP A 189 8.62 20.42 -2.42
CA TRP A 189 8.17 19.11 -2.94
C TRP A 189 8.23 19.08 -4.48
N ARG A 190 9.44 19.22 -5.02
CA ARG A 190 9.80 19.25 -6.44
C ARG A 190 11.25 18.82 -6.61
N LYS A 191 11.65 18.52 -7.84
CA LYS A 191 12.99 18.04 -8.20
C LYS A 191 14.17 18.87 -7.63
N ASP A 192 15.28 18.18 -7.35
CA ASP A 192 16.60 18.63 -6.88
C ASP A 192 16.60 19.39 -5.54
N ASN A 193 15.54 19.25 -4.75
CA ASN A 193 15.54 19.80 -3.41
C ASN A 193 16.08 18.76 -2.46
N ASN A 194 17.07 19.16 -1.66
CA ASN A 194 17.61 18.34 -0.60
C ASN A 194 16.56 18.24 0.55
N PRO A 195 15.97 17.06 0.80
CA PRO A 195 14.98 16.83 1.86
C PRO A 195 15.57 16.70 3.27
N ASP A 196 16.89 16.51 3.36
CA ASP A 196 17.58 16.03 4.55
C ASP A 196 19.01 16.61 4.55
N VAL A 197 19.16 17.86 4.99
CA VAL A 197 20.44 18.57 4.88
C VAL A 197 21.48 18.13 5.91
N ASN A 198 21.06 17.47 6.97
CA ASN A 198 21.89 16.91 8.03
C ASN A 198 22.13 15.40 7.89
N PHE A 199 21.49 14.75 6.91
CA PHE A 199 21.62 13.35 6.55
C PHE A 199 21.23 12.40 7.68
N ASP A 200 20.11 12.64 8.34
CA ASP A 200 19.62 11.81 9.45
C ASP A 200 18.57 10.78 9.03
N GLY A 201 18.18 10.75 7.75
CA GLY A 201 17.14 9.85 7.22
C GLY A 201 15.71 10.37 7.45
N LYS A 202 15.53 11.64 7.79
CA LYS A 202 14.22 12.27 7.99
C LYS A 202 14.06 13.50 7.11
N PHE A 203 12.81 13.89 6.91
CA PHE A 203 12.49 15.14 6.24
C PHE A 203 12.71 16.33 7.16
N ASP A 204 13.37 17.36 6.64
CA ASP A 204 13.65 18.61 7.35
C ASP A 204 12.38 19.43 7.65
N PHE A 205 12.37 20.08 8.82
CA PHE A 205 11.44 21.14 9.22
C PHE A 205 11.96 22.54 8.90
N GLY A 206 13.13 22.65 8.27
CA GLY A 206 13.77 23.91 7.89
C GLY A 206 14.44 24.64 9.03
N ILE A 207 14.69 23.98 10.17
CA ILE A 207 15.42 24.52 11.31
C ILE A 207 16.74 23.80 11.58
N GLU A 208 16.97 22.72 10.86
CA GLU A 208 18.13 21.83 10.97
C GLU A 208 19.41 22.59 10.64
N THR A 209 20.50 22.22 11.33
CA THR A 209 21.83 22.71 10.98
C THR A 209 22.39 21.87 9.84
N PRO A 210 22.62 22.44 8.64
CA PRO A 210 23.13 21.67 7.51
C PRO A 210 24.53 21.11 7.77
N LEU A 211 24.85 19.96 7.18
CA LEU A 211 26.24 19.51 7.09
C LEU A 211 27.12 20.54 6.38
N PRO A 212 28.44 20.61 6.67
CA PRO A 212 29.34 21.50 5.95
C PRO A 212 29.27 21.31 4.43
N GLY A 213 28.81 22.34 3.70
CA GLY A 213 28.66 22.28 2.23
C GLY A 213 27.29 21.80 1.72
N SER A 214 26.35 21.52 2.61
CA SER A 214 24.93 21.33 2.28
C SER A 214 24.21 22.68 2.12
N PRO A 215 23.12 22.74 1.32
CA PRO A 215 22.26 23.92 1.27
C PRO A 215 21.58 24.17 2.63
N VAL A 216 20.98 25.34 2.81
CA VAL A 216 20.16 25.64 4.00
C VAL A 216 18.97 24.68 4.06
N ALA A 217 18.67 24.19 5.26
CA ALA A 217 17.49 23.36 5.54
C ALA A 217 16.23 24.02 4.99
N ARG A 218 15.33 23.20 4.44
CA ARG A 218 14.05 23.68 3.93
C ARG A 218 12.89 22.91 4.55
N VAL A 219 11.71 23.51 4.52
CA VAL A 219 10.53 22.97 5.22
C VAL A 219 9.83 21.92 4.34
N PHE A 220 10.16 20.65 4.54
CA PHE A 220 9.41 19.52 3.97
C PHE A 220 8.25 19.10 4.86
N ASP A 221 8.47 19.17 6.17
CA ASP A 221 7.52 18.80 7.21
C ASP A 221 6.91 20.01 7.96
N PRO A 222 5.67 19.91 8.47
CA PRO A 222 4.78 18.76 8.42
C PRO A 222 4.06 18.59 7.06
N TYR A 223 4.11 17.39 6.49
CA TYR A 223 3.25 16.95 5.38
C TYR A 223 2.35 15.79 5.82
N GLN A 224 1.25 15.54 5.10
CA GLN A 224 0.40 14.39 5.37
C GLN A 224 0.72 13.25 4.39
N MET A 225 1.35 12.21 4.90
CA MET A 225 1.61 10.99 4.14
C MET A 225 0.32 10.21 3.93
N VAL A 226 -0.02 9.93 2.68
CA VAL A 226 -1.20 9.14 2.31
C VAL A 226 -0.82 7.67 2.21
N ASP A 227 0.31 7.39 1.58
CA ASP A 227 0.87 6.06 1.38
C ASP A 227 2.34 6.21 0.96
N ASP A 228 3.14 5.19 1.21
CA ASP A 228 4.57 5.17 0.90
C ASP A 228 5.05 3.77 0.56
N MET A 229 6.18 3.72 -0.12
CA MET A 229 6.91 2.51 -0.41
C MET A 229 8.38 2.88 -0.57
N ALA A 230 9.26 2.12 0.08
CA ALA A 230 10.68 2.39 -0.01
C ALA A 230 11.53 1.13 -0.03
N TRP A 231 12.75 1.29 -0.52
CA TRP A 231 13.81 0.32 -0.37
C TRP A 231 15.17 1.00 -0.39
N SER A 232 16.14 0.36 0.26
CA SER A 232 17.54 0.77 0.25
C SER A 232 18.38 -0.11 -0.65
N ASN A 233 19.35 0.55 -1.27
CA ASN A 233 20.43 -0.08 -2.00
C ASN A 233 21.75 0.61 -1.66
N SER A 234 22.83 -0.17 -1.55
CA SER A 234 24.21 0.31 -1.51
C SER A 234 24.53 1.34 -0.42
N GLY A 235 23.91 1.21 0.76
CA GLY A 235 24.04 2.17 1.87
C GLY A 235 23.21 3.45 1.69
N GLY A 236 22.18 3.45 0.85
CA GLY A 236 21.23 4.54 0.76
C GLY A 236 20.33 4.66 2.01
N LYS A 237 19.62 5.78 2.12
CA LYS A 237 18.62 6.01 3.17
C LYS A 237 17.21 6.06 2.60
N GLU A 238 16.24 5.52 3.31
CA GLU A 238 14.82 5.66 2.99
C GLU A 238 14.16 6.75 3.82
N TYR A 239 13.06 7.29 3.30
CA TYR A 239 12.24 8.28 4.00
C TYR A 239 10.86 7.72 4.32
N VAL A 240 10.84 6.60 5.05
CA VAL A 240 9.61 5.99 5.56
C VAL A 240 9.21 6.61 6.89
N ARG A 241 7.90 6.78 7.12
CA ARG A 241 7.40 7.25 8.43
C ARG A 241 7.39 6.15 9.47
N SER A 242 7.14 4.92 9.03
CA SER A 242 7.31 3.71 9.80
C SER A 242 8.10 2.73 8.96
N SER A 243 9.03 1.99 9.59
CA SER A 243 9.79 0.91 8.93
C SER A 243 8.92 -0.26 8.44
N GLN A 244 7.60 -0.09 8.44
CA GLN A 244 6.60 -1.06 8.03
C GLN A 244 6.48 -1.18 6.51
N ASN A 245 6.56 -0.06 5.77
CA ASN A 245 6.44 -0.03 4.30
C ASN A 245 7.80 -0.03 3.58
N GLU A 246 8.85 -0.33 4.33
CA GLU A 246 10.21 -0.46 3.81
C GLU A 246 10.46 -1.90 3.39
N ILE A 247 10.63 -2.11 2.09
CA ILE A 247 10.79 -3.43 1.48
C ILE A 247 12.11 -4.07 1.93
N SER A 248 13.22 -3.34 1.96
CA SER A 248 14.51 -3.93 2.33
C SER A 248 15.59 -2.91 2.69
N GLU A 249 16.36 -3.19 3.75
CA GLU A 249 17.64 -2.54 4.06
C GLU A 249 18.86 -3.33 3.51
N THR A 250 18.63 -4.31 2.63
CA THR A 250 19.69 -5.24 2.22
C THR A 250 20.58 -4.62 1.15
N ASP A 251 21.90 -4.61 1.39
CA ASP A 251 22.88 -4.20 0.38
C ASP A 251 22.69 -4.98 -0.93
N GLY A 252 22.63 -4.24 -2.05
CA GLY A 252 22.40 -4.81 -3.38
C GLY A 252 20.94 -5.10 -3.71
N PHE A 253 20.00 -4.70 -2.84
CA PHE A 253 18.58 -4.79 -3.13
C PHE A 253 18.11 -3.63 -4.01
N ASN A 254 17.90 -3.90 -5.29
CA ASN A 254 17.51 -2.89 -6.26
C ASN A 254 16.48 -3.45 -7.27
N PRO A 255 15.20 -3.55 -6.88
CA PRO A 255 14.19 -4.09 -7.76
C PRO A 255 13.89 -3.14 -8.93
N ASP A 256 13.86 -3.68 -10.15
CA ASP A 256 13.41 -2.96 -11.33
C ASP A 256 11.94 -2.54 -11.18
N ALA A 257 11.14 -3.41 -10.58
CA ALA A 257 9.71 -3.20 -10.40
C ALA A 257 9.15 -3.88 -9.16
N VAL A 258 8.03 -3.31 -8.70
CA VAL A 258 7.33 -3.69 -7.48
C VAL A 258 5.82 -3.60 -7.71
N SER A 259 5.06 -4.53 -7.11
CA SER A 259 3.61 -4.61 -7.22
C SER A 259 2.99 -4.99 -5.89
N ARG A 260 1.97 -4.25 -5.45
CA ARG A 260 1.29 -4.49 -4.18
C ARG A 260 0.42 -5.74 -4.25
N LEU A 261 0.57 -6.61 -3.27
CA LEU A 261 -0.37 -7.68 -2.94
C LEU A 261 -0.98 -7.40 -1.57
N ARG A 262 -2.17 -7.96 -1.29
CA ARG A 262 -2.75 -8.06 0.07
C ARG A 262 -2.24 -6.97 1.03
N TYR A 263 -2.72 -5.74 0.87
CA TYR A 263 -2.27 -4.62 1.71
C TYR A 263 -2.67 -4.92 3.15
N PHE A 264 -1.74 -4.82 4.10
CA PHE A 264 -2.02 -5.06 5.52
C PHE A 264 -1.74 -3.80 6.35
N ALA A 265 -2.61 -3.46 7.31
CA ALA A 265 -2.37 -2.34 8.24
C ALA A 265 -1.33 -2.71 9.31
N GLU A 266 -1.25 -4.00 9.64
CA GLU A 266 -0.32 -4.57 10.61
C GLU A 266 0.39 -5.76 10.00
N ASN A 267 1.54 -6.13 10.58
CA ASN A 267 2.30 -7.27 10.10
C ASN A 267 1.58 -8.57 10.45
N PRO A 268 1.03 -9.31 9.48
CA PRO A 268 0.33 -10.56 9.78
C PRO A 268 1.29 -11.71 10.10
N MET A 269 2.61 -11.47 10.04
CA MET A 269 3.66 -12.42 10.39
C MET A 269 3.43 -13.75 9.66
N LEU A 270 3.10 -13.66 8.36
CA LEU A 270 2.83 -14.80 7.50
C LEU A 270 4.12 -15.56 7.13
N GLY A 271 5.29 -14.92 7.22
CA GLY A 271 6.54 -15.49 6.73
C GLY A 271 7.79 -15.28 7.61
N HIS A 272 8.91 -15.75 7.09
CA HIS A 272 10.23 -15.54 7.65
C HIS A 272 11.23 -15.28 6.51
N ARG A 273 12.25 -14.47 6.78
CA ARG A 273 13.38 -14.24 5.87
C ARG A 273 14.69 -14.59 6.55
N THR A 274 15.70 -14.90 5.76
CA THR A 274 17.09 -15.02 6.24
C THR A 274 17.83 -13.71 6.00
N ARG A 275 18.77 -13.40 6.88
CA ARG A 275 19.74 -12.33 6.68
C ARG A 275 21.13 -12.84 7.02
N THR A 276 22.11 -12.50 6.19
CA THR A 276 23.51 -12.79 6.44
C THR A 276 24.07 -11.90 7.57
N VAL A 277 24.68 -12.53 8.57
CA VAL A 277 25.35 -11.86 9.69
C VAL A 277 26.77 -12.41 9.83
N GLY A 278 27.73 -11.72 9.22
CA GLY A 278 29.12 -12.16 9.15
C GLY A 278 29.25 -13.46 8.35
N SER A 279 29.67 -14.54 9.00
CA SER A 279 29.76 -15.88 8.41
C SER A 279 28.59 -16.82 8.80
N SER A 280 27.55 -16.27 9.42
CA SER A 280 26.32 -16.98 9.81
C SER A 280 25.12 -16.35 9.11
N PHE A 281 23.95 -16.94 9.29
CA PHE A 281 22.67 -16.33 9.00
C PHE A 281 21.85 -16.21 10.29
N GLU A 282 20.86 -15.33 10.28
CA GLU A 282 19.77 -15.29 11.25
C GLU A 282 18.43 -15.40 10.53
N ILE A 283 17.41 -15.91 11.24
CA ILE A 283 16.04 -15.99 10.74
C ILE A 283 15.24 -14.89 11.44
N LEU A 284 14.64 -14.02 10.64
CA LEU A 284 13.80 -12.93 11.11
C LEU A 284 12.37 -13.15 10.64
N PRO A 285 11.36 -12.74 11.43
CA PRO A 285 10.03 -12.56 10.85
C PRO A 285 10.11 -11.51 9.74
N THR A 286 9.20 -11.64 8.78
CA THR A 286 8.94 -10.63 7.76
C THR A 286 8.44 -9.32 8.33
N ARG A 287 8.50 -8.24 7.55
CA ARG A 287 7.81 -6.97 7.81
C ARG A 287 6.52 -6.88 6.97
N ILE A 288 5.69 -5.86 7.21
CA ILE A 288 4.49 -5.61 6.40
C ILE A 288 4.84 -5.52 4.91
N ALA A 289 5.90 -4.79 4.58
CA ALA A 289 6.34 -4.64 3.20
C ALA A 289 6.71 -5.97 2.52
N ASP A 290 7.40 -6.88 3.22
CA ASP A 290 7.76 -8.19 2.69
C ASP A 290 6.52 -9.06 2.36
N GLU A 291 5.38 -8.77 2.99
CA GLU A 291 4.12 -9.51 2.81
C GLU A 291 3.11 -8.79 1.91
N SER A 292 3.28 -7.47 1.73
CA SER A 292 2.38 -6.61 0.94
C SER A 292 2.90 -6.32 -0.47
N TRP A 293 4.08 -6.83 -0.85
CA TRP A 293 4.68 -6.53 -2.16
C TRP A 293 5.35 -7.75 -2.81
N ILE A 294 5.19 -7.87 -4.13
CA ILE A 294 6.13 -8.61 -4.99
C ILE A 294 7.10 -7.59 -5.56
N TYR A 295 8.37 -7.95 -5.61
CA TYR A 295 9.44 -7.14 -6.18
C TYR A 295 10.42 -8.02 -6.94
N GLY A 296 11.11 -7.46 -7.93
CA GLY A 296 12.08 -8.23 -8.68
C GLY A 296 12.73 -7.47 -9.82
N GLU A 297 13.65 -8.17 -10.47
CA GLU A 297 14.26 -7.73 -11.72
C GLU A 297 13.46 -8.27 -12.89
N LEU A 298 13.43 -7.53 -13.98
CA LEU A 298 12.98 -8.03 -15.27
C LEU A 298 14.23 -8.43 -16.08
N THR A 299 14.05 -9.30 -17.09
CA THR A 299 15.16 -9.59 -18.02
C THR A 299 14.81 -9.05 -19.41
N GLN A 300 15.82 -8.55 -20.13
CA GLN A 300 15.65 -7.93 -21.44
C GLN A 300 14.81 -8.81 -22.38
N GLY A 301 13.76 -8.21 -22.97
CA GLY A 301 13.00 -8.79 -24.08
C GLY A 301 11.72 -9.52 -23.72
N GLN A 302 11.20 -9.40 -22.49
CA GLN A 302 10.02 -10.15 -22.08
C GLN A 302 8.81 -9.33 -21.59
N PHE A 303 8.86 -7.99 -21.49
CA PHE A 303 7.66 -7.22 -21.11
C PHE A 303 6.49 -7.48 -22.10
N PRO A 304 5.27 -7.86 -21.65
CA PRO A 304 4.83 -8.05 -20.27
C PRO A 304 5.09 -9.50 -19.80
N SER A 305 6.13 -9.73 -19.01
CA SER A 305 6.44 -11.04 -18.44
C SER A 305 6.52 -10.98 -16.94
N SER A 306 6.53 -12.15 -16.32
CA SER A 306 6.65 -12.31 -14.89
C SER A 306 7.85 -11.60 -14.30
N LEU A 307 7.62 -10.89 -13.18
CA LEU A 307 8.67 -10.48 -12.26
C LEU A 307 9.53 -11.71 -11.94
N ALA A 308 10.85 -11.59 -12.05
CA ALA A 308 11.76 -12.58 -11.52
C ALA A 308 12.27 -12.06 -10.18
N TYR A 309 12.08 -12.83 -9.10
CA TYR A 309 12.73 -12.50 -7.83
C TYR A 309 14.25 -12.45 -8.05
N ASN A 310 14.82 -11.29 -7.71
CA ASN A 310 16.24 -10.94 -7.61
C ASN A 310 17.23 -11.96 -8.22
N ASN A 311 17.91 -11.64 -9.32
CA ASN A 311 19.04 -12.46 -9.79
C ASN A 311 20.35 -12.14 -9.08
N GLY A 312 20.36 -11.10 -8.25
CA GLY A 312 21.46 -10.70 -7.38
C GLY A 312 21.86 -11.81 -6.42
N VAL A 313 23.13 -11.74 -6.03
CA VAL A 313 23.75 -12.73 -5.16
C VAL A 313 24.15 -12.07 -3.84
N ASP A 314 24.00 -12.78 -2.72
CA ASP A 314 24.44 -12.33 -1.39
C ASP A 314 25.97 -12.11 -1.34
N ALA A 315 26.48 -11.68 -0.18
CA ALA A 315 27.91 -11.44 0.03
C ALA A 315 28.81 -12.68 -0.21
N GLN A 316 28.21 -13.86 -0.30
CA GLN A 316 28.84 -15.15 -0.55
C GLN A 316 28.63 -15.64 -2.00
N GLY A 317 27.89 -14.90 -2.83
CA GLY A 317 27.64 -15.24 -4.22
C GLY A 317 26.40 -16.11 -4.45
N PHE A 318 25.46 -16.15 -3.51
CA PHE A 318 24.24 -16.96 -3.60
C PHE A 318 23.00 -16.15 -3.97
N LYS A 319 22.21 -16.64 -4.94
CA LYS A 319 20.97 -15.96 -5.33
C LYS A 319 19.94 -16.01 -4.21
N GLN A 320 19.45 -14.85 -3.79
CA GLN A 320 18.32 -14.73 -2.86
C GLN A 320 17.02 -14.85 -3.66
N VAL A 321 16.53 -16.07 -3.80
CA VAL A 321 15.39 -16.40 -4.67
C VAL A 321 14.10 -16.59 -3.89
N LYS A 322 14.17 -16.62 -2.55
CA LYS A 322 13.01 -16.94 -1.72
C LYS A 322 12.39 -15.68 -1.16
N ALA A 323 11.25 -15.32 -1.72
CA ALA A 323 10.31 -14.47 -1.01
C ALA A 323 9.74 -15.22 0.19
N PRO A 324 9.31 -14.52 1.24
CA PRO A 324 8.52 -15.14 2.29
C PRO A 324 7.10 -15.41 1.77
N THR A 325 6.45 -16.43 2.34
CA THR A 325 5.00 -16.74 2.29
C THR A 325 4.50 -17.82 1.31
N ASP A 326 4.58 -19.08 1.76
CA ASP A 326 3.47 -20.03 1.60
C ASP A 326 3.26 -20.77 2.92
N ARG A 327 2.22 -20.42 3.68
CA ARG A 327 1.88 -21.10 4.95
C ARG A 327 1.48 -22.56 4.75
N ASN A 328 1.16 -22.97 3.52
CA ASN A 328 0.83 -24.36 3.19
C ASN A 328 2.05 -25.20 2.85
N ALA A 329 3.23 -24.58 2.72
CA ALA A 329 4.46 -25.31 2.47
C ALA A 329 4.95 -26.04 3.73
N THR A 330 5.80 -27.05 3.52
CA THR A 330 6.45 -27.74 4.64
C THR A 330 7.52 -26.82 5.25
N PRO A 331 7.48 -26.52 6.56
CA PRO A 331 8.39 -25.56 7.18
C PRO A 331 9.82 -26.10 7.30
N TYR A 332 10.77 -25.24 7.64
CA TYR A 332 12.16 -25.56 7.95
C TYR A 332 12.38 -25.48 9.45
N THR A 333 13.33 -26.27 9.95
CA THR A 333 13.70 -26.30 11.39
C THR A 333 14.59 -25.13 11.79
N GLY A 334 15.15 -24.40 10.82
CA GLY A 334 16.13 -23.33 11.04
C GLY A 334 17.52 -23.83 11.43
N ALA A 335 17.78 -25.15 11.33
CA ALA A 335 19.10 -25.73 11.61
C ALA A 335 20.15 -25.45 10.52
N CYS A 336 19.72 -24.87 9.41
CA CYS A 336 20.52 -24.56 8.23
C CYS A 336 19.85 -23.43 7.46
N ASP A 337 20.63 -22.75 6.63
CA ASP A 337 20.13 -21.75 5.70
C ASP A 337 19.41 -22.46 4.55
N PRO A 338 18.11 -22.23 4.32
CA PRO A 338 17.39 -22.78 3.17
C PRO A 338 17.82 -22.12 1.84
N GLU A 339 18.66 -21.08 1.86
CA GLU A 339 19.20 -20.42 0.67
C GLU A 339 20.70 -20.70 0.47
N PRO A 340 21.15 -20.85 -0.80
CA PRO A 340 20.35 -21.04 -2.01
C PRO A 340 20.02 -22.53 -2.22
N ASP A 341 18.79 -22.83 -2.66
CA ASP A 341 18.39 -24.18 -3.00
C ASP A 341 19.23 -24.73 -4.17
N GLY A 342 19.69 -25.99 -4.04
CA GLY A 342 20.26 -26.76 -5.17
C GLY A 342 21.77 -26.67 -5.40
N GLN A 343 22.56 -26.02 -4.54
CA GLN A 343 24.03 -26.06 -4.66
C GLN A 343 24.60 -27.41 -4.19
N PRO A 344 25.38 -28.14 -5.03
CA PRO A 344 26.04 -29.38 -4.64
C PRO A 344 27.03 -29.14 -3.49
N GLY A 345 26.68 -29.57 -2.28
CA GLY A 345 27.53 -29.44 -1.09
C GLY A 345 27.00 -28.53 0.01
N ALA A 346 25.88 -27.82 -0.19
CA ALA A 346 25.15 -27.21 0.91
C ALA A 346 24.60 -28.33 1.82
N PRO A 347 24.84 -28.28 3.15
CA PRO A 347 24.32 -29.30 4.06
C PRO A 347 22.79 -29.36 3.93
N GLY A 348 22.27 -30.56 3.66
CA GLY A 348 20.91 -30.83 3.22
C GLY A 348 19.81 -30.14 4.03
N CYS A 349 19.51 -28.90 3.66
CA CYS A 349 18.44 -28.12 4.24
C CYS A 349 17.12 -28.53 3.61
N ALA A 350 16.60 -29.68 4.06
CA ALA A 350 15.31 -30.16 3.64
C ALA A 350 14.21 -29.58 4.56
N PRO A 351 13.06 -29.18 4.00
CA PRO A 351 11.91 -28.85 4.82
C PRO A 351 11.47 -30.08 5.63
N SER A 352 10.97 -29.84 6.84
CA SER A 352 10.55 -30.83 7.82
C SER A 352 9.20 -30.44 8.40
N PRO A 353 8.22 -31.37 8.51
CA PRO A 353 6.96 -31.10 9.21
C PRO A 353 7.12 -30.69 10.69
N ALA A 354 8.30 -30.93 11.28
CA ALA A 354 8.64 -30.48 12.64
C ALA A 354 9.29 -29.08 12.67
N GLY A 355 9.45 -28.42 11.51
CA GLY A 355 9.97 -27.07 11.40
C GLY A 355 8.96 -26.00 11.86
N THR A 356 9.45 -24.79 12.02
CA THR A 356 8.65 -23.61 12.42
C THR A 356 8.78 -22.45 11.44
N PHE A 357 9.71 -22.52 10.49
CA PHE A 357 10.04 -21.41 9.60
C PHE A 357 9.56 -21.68 8.17
N TYR A 358 8.67 -20.85 7.65
CA TYR A 358 8.10 -21.01 6.31
C TYR A 358 8.90 -20.20 5.31
N PHE A 359 9.90 -20.85 4.70
CA PHE A 359 10.66 -20.30 3.57
C PHE A 359 10.14 -20.97 2.30
N THR A 360 9.50 -20.23 1.39
CA THR A 360 8.97 -20.85 0.16
C THR A 360 8.98 -19.86 -0.97
N ASP A 361 9.53 -20.29 -2.10
CA ASP A 361 9.51 -19.57 -3.37
C ASP A 361 8.06 -19.23 -3.72
N LEU A 362 7.75 -17.94 -3.71
CA LEU A 362 6.51 -17.48 -4.29
C LEU A 362 6.61 -17.65 -5.80
N ASN A 363 5.94 -18.66 -6.36
CA ASN A 363 5.94 -18.88 -7.79
C ASN A 363 5.15 -17.78 -8.50
N VAL A 364 5.87 -16.74 -8.92
CA VAL A 364 5.34 -15.59 -9.67
C VAL A 364 5.32 -15.83 -11.18
N GLN A 365 5.61 -17.05 -11.65
CA GLN A 365 5.57 -17.39 -13.07
C GLN A 365 4.14 -17.21 -13.62
N GLY A 366 3.94 -16.16 -14.42
CA GLY A 366 2.65 -15.79 -14.98
C GLY A 366 1.97 -14.59 -14.30
N PHE A 367 2.54 -14.08 -13.21
CA PHE A 367 2.17 -12.77 -12.64
C PHE A 367 2.86 -11.67 -13.45
N ALA A 368 2.16 -11.03 -14.40
CA ALA A 368 2.73 -10.01 -15.26
C ALA A 368 2.38 -8.60 -14.76
N LEU A 369 3.31 -7.66 -14.89
CA LEU A 369 3.03 -6.24 -14.67
C LEU A 369 2.20 -5.68 -15.83
N THR A 370 0.92 -5.40 -15.59
CA THR A 370 0.00 -4.85 -16.59
C THR A 370 -0.68 -3.57 -16.10
N PRO A 371 -0.01 -2.41 -16.24
CA PRO A 371 -0.57 -1.14 -15.79
C PRO A 371 -1.96 -0.88 -16.37
N GLY A 372 -2.88 -0.40 -15.54
CA GLY A 372 -4.28 -0.15 -15.88
C GLY A 372 -5.20 -1.36 -15.73
N ALA A 373 -4.70 -2.50 -15.25
CA ALA A 373 -5.46 -3.72 -15.00
C ALA A 373 -4.95 -4.48 -13.77
N PHE A 374 -5.78 -5.38 -13.24
CA PHE A 374 -5.32 -6.23 -12.15
C PHE A 374 -4.42 -7.36 -12.63
N ASN A 375 -3.26 -7.51 -11.99
CA ASN A 375 -2.23 -8.51 -12.31
C ASN A 375 -2.44 -9.86 -11.63
N ASP A 376 -3.66 -10.37 -11.56
CA ASP A 376 -3.90 -11.62 -10.85
C ASP A 376 -3.15 -12.80 -11.47
N HIS A 377 -2.52 -13.61 -10.61
CA HIS A 377 -1.93 -14.84 -11.08
C HIS A 377 -3.04 -15.79 -11.57
N PRO A 378 -2.95 -16.34 -12.79
CA PRO A 378 -4.06 -17.04 -13.45
C PRO A 378 -4.49 -18.33 -12.72
N THR A 379 -3.59 -18.92 -11.93
CA THR A 379 -3.84 -20.19 -11.23
C THR A 379 -3.53 -20.17 -9.73
N ASN A 380 -3.05 -19.06 -9.17
CA ASN A 380 -2.63 -18.99 -7.77
C ASN A 380 -3.47 -17.93 -7.06
N PRO A 381 -4.53 -18.33 -6.33
CA PRO A 381 -5.41 -17.39 -5.63
C PRO A 381 -4.72 -16.69 -4.45
N ASN A 382 -3.51 -17.12 -4.08
CA ASN A 382 -2.70 -16.40 -3.10
C ASN A 382 -1.91 -15.24 -3.69
N LEU A 383 -1.76 -15.22 -5.02
CA LEU A 383 -1.09 -14.17 -5.77
C LEU A 383 -2.13 -13.34 -6.52
N GLN A 384 -2.88 -12.57 -5.78
CA GLN A 384 -3.89 -11.66 -6.32
C GLN A 384 -3.48 -10.25 -5.96
N GLN A 385 -3.54 -9.37 -6.95
CA GLN A 385 -3.22 -7.97 -6.71
C GLN A 385 -4.17 -7.40 -5.67
N PHE A 386 -3.64 -6.49 -4.86
CA PHE A 386 -4.40 -5.87 -3.80
C PHE A 386 -5.70 -5.24 -4.33
N ARG A 387 -6.78 -5.45 -3.58
CA ARG A 387 -8.09 -4.86 -3.81
C ARG A 387 -8.65 -4.42 -2.49
N PHE A 388 -9.28 -3.26 -2.51
CA PHE A 388 -10.08 -2.78 -1.41
C PHE A 388 -11.28 -3.71 -1.19
N VAL A 389 -11.42 -4.18 0.04
CA VAL A 389 -12.59 -4.93 0.50
C VAL A 389 -13.51 -3.96 1.23
N ARG A 390 -14.79 -3.91 0.86
CA ARG A 390 -15.73 -2.97 1.47
C ARG A 390 -15.89 -3.28 2.96
N GLY A 391 -15.55 -2.31 3.81
CA GLY A 391 -15.76 -2.42 5.25
C GLY A 391 -14.62 -3.12 5.99
N ASP A 392 -13.61 -3.62 5.28
CA ASP A 392 -12.34 -4.11 5.84
C ASP A 392 -11.42 -2.89 6.04
N PHE A 393 -11.42 -2.35 7.25
CA PHE A 393 -10.64 -1.16 7.57
C PHE A 393 -9.29 -1.53 8.18
N ASN A 394 -9.17 -2.68 8.85
CA ASN A 394 -7.88 -3.13 9.38
C ASN A 394 -6.98 -3.76 8.29
N PHE A 395 -7.49 -3.91 7.07
CA PHE A 395 -6.79 -4.46 5.91
C PHE A 395 -6.31 -5.89 6.12
N ASP A 396 -7.08 -6.72 6.82
CA ASP A 396 -6.74 -8.14 6.99
C ASP A 396 -7.35 -9.05 5.90
N GLY A 397 -8.19 -8.46 5.03
CA GLY A 397 -8.88 -9.14 3.93
C GLY A 397 -10.28 -9.62 4.29
N GLU A 398 -10.72 -9.45 5.53
CA GLU A 398 -12.02 -9.88 6.04
C GLU A 398 -12.80 -8.67 6.60
N VAL A 399 -14.14 -8.81 6.71
CA VAL A 399 -14.99 -7.79 7.31
C VAL A 399 -15.60 -8.41 8.56
N THR A 400 -15.10 -8.01 9.72
CA THR A 400 -15.40 -8.62 11.02
C THR A 400 -15.83 -7.59 12.06
N GLY A 401 -16.20 -8.03 13.27
CA GLY A 401 -16.48 -7.13 14.39
C GLY A 401 -15.30 -6.22 14.76
N ALA A 402 -14.07 -6.57 14.37
CA ALA A 402 -12.90 -5.70 14.54
C ALA A 402 -13.03 -4.41 13.70
N ASP A 403 -13.52 -4.53 12.46
CA ASP A 403 -13.73 -3.38 11.57
C ASP A 403 -14.88 -2.49 12.05
N LEU A 404 -15.97 -3.11 12.53
CA LEU A 404 -17.08 -2.35 13.11
C LEU A 404 -16.61 -1.57 14.34
N SER A 405 -15.88 -2.24 15.24
CA SER A 405 -15.32 -1.60 16.43
C SER A 405 -14.38 -0.45 16.06
N LEU A 406 -13.56 -0.66 15.02
CA LEU A 406 -12.65 0.35 14.52
C LEU A 406 -13.41 1.57 13.98
N ILE A 407 -14.38 1.42 13.08
CA ILE A 407 -15.14 2.58 12.57
C ILE A 407 -15.96 3.29 13.65
N GLN A 408 -16.57 2.54 14.59
CA GLN A 408 -17.29 3.13 15.72
C GLN A 408 -16.37 4.01 16.58
N SER A 409 -15.11 3.59 16.78
CA SER A 409 -14.11 4.37 17.52
C SER A 409 -13.67 5.64 16.79
N ARG A 410 -13.95 5.76 15.49
CA ARG A 410 -13.56 6.88 14.62
C ARG A 410 -14.72 7.80 14.23
N ILE A 411 -15.93 7.61 14.77
CA ILE A 411 -17.06 8.52 14.50
C ILE A 411 -16.66 9.98 14.82
N GLY A 412 -16.84 10.86 13.85
CA GLY A 412 -16.46 12.27 13.90
C GLY A 412 -15.02 12.57 13.47
N ALA A 413 -14.20 11.56 13.17
CA ALA A 413 -12.86 11.76 12.63
C ALA A 413 -12.93 12.37 11.22
N THR A 414 -12.01 13.28 10.91
CA THR A 414 -11.82 13.86 9.57
C THR A 414 -10.43 13.50 9.04
N LEU A 415 -10.23 13.52 7.73
CA LEU A 415 -8.90 13.34 7.15
C LEU A 415 -7.88 14.40 7.60
N ASP A 416 -8.35 15.57 8.03
CA ASP A 416 -7.52 16.73 8.34
C ASP A 416 -7.33 16.90 9.86
N ASP A 417 -7.66 15.88 10.66
CA ASP A 417 -7.40 15.92 12.10
C ASP A 417 -5.89 16.09 12.36
N THR A 418 -5.57 16.92 13.34
CA THR A 418 -4.19 17.21 13.73
C THR A 418 -3.94 16.87 15.19
N ILE A 419 -2.69 16.57 15.53
CA ILE A 419 -2.24 16.39 16.91
C ILE A 419 -1.05 17.30 17.20
N ALA A 420 -0.88 17.68 18.47
CA ALA A 420 0.37 18.28 18.92
C ALA A 420 1.42 17.17 18.99
N ALA A 421 2.53 17.35 18.27
CA ALA A 421 3.66 16.46 18.30
C ALA A 421 4.90 17.22 18.77
N ALA A 422 5.89 16.48 19.26
CA ALA A 422 7.22 16.99 19.50
C ALA A 422 8.16 16.32 18.50
N TRP A 423 9.07 17.11 17.93
CA TRP A 423 10.19 16.59 17.18
C TRP A 423 11.44 16.74 18.05
N ASP A 424 12.18 15.65 18.19
CA ASP A 424 13.29 15.48 19.14
C ASP A 424 14.63 16.03 18.63
N ASN A 425 14.61 16.74 17.50
CA ASN A 425 15.80 17.27 16.81
C ASN A 425 16.93 16.28 16.57
N ASN A 426 16.57 15.00 16.45
CA ASN A 426 17.52 13.89 16.31
C ASN A 426 18.55 13.86 17.43
N THR A 427 18.15 14.37 18.59
CA THR A 427 18.94 14.46 19.81
C THR A 427 18.11 13.86 20.94
N PRO A 428 17.93 12.52 20.97
CA PRO A 428 17.09 11.84 21.97
C PRO A 428 17.43 12.20 23.42
N ASP A 429 18.68 12.61 23.67
CA ASP A 429 19.20 12.95 24.99
C ASP A 429 19.09 14.44 25.37
N ASN A 430 18.65 15.33 24.47
CA ASN A 430 18.59 16.78 24.71
C ASN A 430 17.17 17.35 24.57
N PRO A 431 16.31 17.24 25.59
CA PRO A 431 14.96 17.80 25.54
C PRO A 431 14.88 19.34 25.42
N ASN A 432 16.01 20.04 25.33
CA ASN A 432 16.06 21.50 25.16
C ASN A 432 16.10 21.96 23.69
N ASP A 433 16.33 21.06 22.74
CA ASP A 433 16.22 21.36 21.31
C ASP A 433 14.99 20.74 20.64
N ASP A 434 14.22 19.93 21.38
CA ASP A 434 12.87 19.54 21.01
C ASP A 434 12.00 20.75 20.69
N PHE A 435 11.21 20.68 19.62
CA PHE A 435 10.19 21.67 19.35
C PHE A 435 8.82 21.05 19.09
N ALA A 436 7.79 21.77 19.51
CA ALA A 436 6.41 21.38 19.28
C ALA A 436 5.96 21.80 17.88
N TYR A 437 5.26 20.90 17.19
CA TYR A 437 4.63 21.19 15.91
C TYR A 437 3.23 20.57 15.82
N THR A 438 2.47 21.00 14.82
CA THR A 438 1.15 20.42 14.52
C THR A 438 1.35 19.33 13.47
N ALA A 439 1.26 18.07 13.90
CA ALA A 439 1.34 16.91 13.02
C ALA A 439 -0.05 16.53 12.50
N TRP A 440 -0.07 15.86 11.36
CA TRP A 440 -1.27 15.19 10.87
C TRP A 440 -1.50 13.92 11.65
N LYS A 441 -2.72 13.76 12.16
CA LYS A 441 -3.09 12.62 13.00
C LYS A 441 -3.10 11.32 12.20
N TRP A 442 -3.75 11.35 11.03
CA TRP A 442 -3.91 10.19 10.17
C TRP A 442 -2.90 10.23 9.03
N GLN A 443 -2.06 9.20 8.96
CA GLN A 443 -1.04 9.02 7.93
C GLN A 443 -0.93 7.54 7.55
N GLY A 444 -0.46 7.23 6.33
CA GLY A 444 -0.28 5.85 5.86
C GLY A 444 -1.56 5.01 5.98
N ALA A 445 -1.48 3.82 6.58
CA ALA A 445 -2.64 2.92 6.74
C ALA A 445 -3.80 3.57 7.51
N GLU A 446 -3.53 4.33 8.58
CA GLU A 446 -4.60 5.03 9.31
C GLU A 446 -5.28 6.12 8.45
N PHE A 447 -4.55 6.76 7.53
CA PHE A 447 -5.16 7.67 6.57
C PHE A 447 -6.12 6.92 5.64
N GLN A 448 -5.70 5.78 5.09
CA GLN A 448 -6.53 4.95 4.21
C GLN A 448 -7.79 4.47 4.94
N GLN A 449 -7.66 4.03 6.20
CA GLN A 449 -8.77 3.66 7.08
C GLN A 449 -9.82 4.77 7.15
N VAL A 450 -9.41 5.97 7.58
CA VAL A 450 -10.35 7.08 7.77
C VAL A 450 -10.96 7.51 6.43
N LEU A 451 -10.19 7.47 5.33
CA LEU A 451 -10.70 7.78 3.99
C LEU A 451 -11.79 6.79 3.55
N MET A 452 -11.61 5.49 3.80
CA MET A 452 -12.65 4.50 3.56
C MET A 452 -13.89 4.75 4.40
N MET A 453 -13.71 4.95 5.71
CA MET A 453 -14.81 5.12 6.65
C MET A 453 -15.68 6.32 6.24
N ILE A 454 -15.07 7.44 5.89
CA ILE A 454 -15.74 8.65 5.40
C ILE A 454 -16.51 8.40 4.09
N ASN A 455 -16.15 7.39 3.30
CA ASN A 455 -16.78 7.11 2.01
C ASN A 455 -17.62 5.84 2.03
N MET A 456 -17.91 5.30 3.21
CA MET A 456 -18.71 4.09 3.36
C MET A 456 -20.17 4.33 2.93
N VAL A 457 -20.71 5.52 3.24
CA VAL A 457 -22.02 6.01 2.77
C VAL A 457 -21.88 7.40 2.14
N LYS A 458 -21.76 7.46 0.81
CA LYS A 458 -21.54 8.70 0.03
C LYS A 458 -22.64 9.77 0.06
N THR A 459 -23.72 9.53 0.79
CA THR A 459 -24.93 10.37 0.81
C THR A 459 -25.37 10.72 2.23
N ASP A 460 -24.50 10.53 3.21
CA ASP A 460 -24.77 10.76 4.64
C ASP A 460 -24.59 12.23 5.06
N GLY A 461 -24.07 13.08 4.17
CA GLY A 461 -23.87 14.51 4.37
C GLY A 461 -25.04 15.40 3.93
N PRO A 462 -24.96 16.72 4.20
CA PRO A 462 -26.01 17.68 3.86
C PRO A 462 -26.35 17.68 2.36
N GLY A 463 -27.64 17.56 2.03
CA GLY A 463 -28.10 17.55 0.65
C GLY A 463 -27.80 16.26 -0.12
N GLY A 464 -27.44 15.17 0.59
CA GLY A 464 -27.09 13.88 -0.02
C GLY A 464 -25.68 13.85 -0.62
N ALA A 465 -24.83 14.82 -0.25
CA ALA A 465 -23.40 14.75 -0.50
C ALA A 465 -22.72 13.80 0.49
N ASN A 466 -21.44 13.47 0.25
CA ASN A 466 -20.66 12.73 1.22
C ASN A 466 -20.28 13.63 2.41
N ALA A 467 -20.41 13.15 3.65
CA ALA A 467 -19.91 13.85 4.81
C ALA A 467 -18.36 13.95 4.74
N PRO A 468 -17.74 15.04 5.24
CA PRO A 468 -16.28 15.16 5.30
C PRO A 468 -15.66 14.45 6.53
N GLN A 469 -16.45 13.67 7.25
CA GLN A 469 -16.10 13.04 8.52
C GLN A 469 -16.83 11.69 8.63
N VAL A 470 -16.31 10.77 9.43
CA VAL A 470 -16.96 9.47 9.69
C VAL A 470 -18.27 9.70 10.44
N THR A 471 -19.37 9.13 9.97
CA THR A 471 -20.69 9.26 10.60
C THR A 471 -21.19 7.94 11.18
N GLN A 472 -22.27 8.00 11.97
CA GLN A 472 -22.96 6.80 12.43
C GLN A 472 -23.52 5.98 11.26
N GLN A 473 -23.92 6.62 10.15
CA GLN A 473 -24.45 5.90 8.99
C GLN A 473 -23.37 5.05 8.32
N ASP A 474 -22.12 5.51 8.32
CA ASP A 474 -20.98 4.72 7.85
C ASP A 474 -20.79 3.46 8.69
N ALA A 475 -20.83 3.58 10.02
CA ALA A 475 -20.73 2.44 10.93
C ALA A 475 -21.92 1.47 10.77
N ASP A 476 -23.15 1.98 10.66
CA ASP A 476 -24.35 1.16 10.43
C ASP A 476 -24.25 0.39 9.10
N ALA A 477 -23.67 1.00 8.06
CA ALA A 477 -23.44 0.34 6.78
C ALA A 477 -22.42 -0.80 6.87
N VAL A 478 -21.43 -0.71 7.76
CA VAL A 478 -20.44 -1.79 8.00
C VAL A 478 -21.08 -2.91 8.81
N ALA A 479 -21.87 -2.57 9.84
CA ALA A 479 -22.64 -3.56 10.59
C ALA A 479 -23.56 -4.38 9.68
N ALA A 480 -24.11 -3.77 8.62
CA ALA A 480 -24.93 -4.46 7.62
C ALA A 480 -24.14 -5.38 6.66
N LEU A 481 -22.81 -5.29 6.61
CA LEU A 481 -21.94 -6.18 5.83
C LEU A 481 -21.44 -7.37 6.61
N LEU A 482 -21.46 -7.30 7.93
CA LEU A 482 -21.00 -8.39 8.77
C LEU A 482 -21.80 -9.66 8.46
N PRO A 483 -21.13 -10.82 8.36
CA PRO A 483 -21.83 -12.09 8.23
C PRO A 483 -22.86 -12.20 9.35
N SER A 484 -24.08 -12.68 9.02
CA SER A 484 -25.05 -13.02 10.06
C SER A 484 -24.39 -13.98 11.03
N CYS A 485 -24.29 -13.61 12.30
CA CYS A 485 -23.60 -14.40 13.29
C CYS A 485 -24.58 -15.34 14.00
N PRO A 486 -24.67 -16.62 13.59
CA PRO A 486 -25.65 -17.52 14.17
C PRO A 486 -25.25 -17.77 15.62
N GLY A 487 -26.12 -17.41 16.56
CA GLY A 487 -25.86 -17.56 17.99
C GLY A 487 -25.62 -16.25 18.74
N ASP A 488 -25.41 -15.11 18.07
CA ASP A 488 -25.39 -13.78 18.73
C ASP A 488 -26.83 -13.27 18.90
N THR A 489 -27.37 -13.39 20.11
CA THR A 489 -28.77 -13.05 20.43
C THR A 489 -28.97 -11.56 20.69
N ASN A 490 -27.90 -10.86 21.01
CA ASN A 490 -27.96 -9.53 21.58
C ASN A 490 -27.43 -8.47 20.60
N GLY A 491 -26.76 -8.90 19.52
CA GLY A 491 -26.24 -8.10 18.43
C GLY A 491 -24.92 -7.40 18.76
N ASP A 492 -24.17 -7.87 19.76
CA ASP A 492 -22.87 -7.31 20.16
C ASP A 492 -21.67 -7.92 19.41
N LEU A 493 -21.94 -8.82 18.45
CA LEU A 493 -20.97 -9.48 17.57
C LEU A 493 -20.01 -10.43 18.29
N VAL A 494 -20.39 -10.92 19.47
CA VAL A 494 -19.64 -11.95 20.19
C VAL A 494 -20.62 -12.99 20.70
N VAL A 495 -20.46 -14.24 20.28
CA VAL A 495 -21.31 -15.32 20.83
C VAL A 495 -20.75 -15.77 22.18
N ASP A 496 -21.33 -15.33 23.28
CA ASP A 496 -20.85 -15.60 24.63
C ASP A 496 -21.94 -16.03 25.63
N PHE A 497 -21.67 -15.88 26.93
CA PHE A 497 -22.61 -16.23 27.99
C PHE A 497 -23.88 -15.37 27.97
N ALA A 498 -23.83 -14.13 27.49
CA ALA A 498 -25.01 -13.29 27.31
C ALA A 498 -25.99 -13.95 26.34
N ASP A 499 -25.49 -14.52 25.25
CA ASP A 499 -26.32 -15.19 24.25
C ASP A 499 -26.89 -16.51 24.70
N LEU A 500 -26.04 -17.29 25.36
CA LEU A 500 -26.46 -18.49 26.02
C LEU A 500 -27.58 -18.20 27.03
N ASN A 501 -27.46 -17.12 27.81
CA ASN A 501 -28.48 -16.72 28.77
C ASN A 501 -29.78 -16.25 28.10
N ALA A 502 -29.71 -15.65 26.90
CA ALA A 502 -30.89 -15.25 26.15
C ALA A 502 -31.67 -16.46 25.59
N VAL A 503 -30.99 -17.48 25.07
CA VAL A 503 -31.62 -18.76 24.70
C VAL A 503 -32.20 -19.45 25.93
N LEU A 504 -31.42 -19.61 26.99
CA LEU A 504 -31.88 -20.27 28.22
C LEU A 504 -33.03 -19.53 28.91
N GLY A 505 -33.07 -18.20 28.81
CA GLY A 505 -34.14 -17.37 29.33
C GLY A 505 -35.48 -17.57 28.60
N ASN A 506 -35.45 -18.02 27.35
CA ASN A 506 -36.63 -18.26 26.52
C ASN A 506 -36.90 -19.74 26.22
N PHE A 507 -36.13 -20.66 26.82
CA PHE A 507 -36.23 -22.09 26.55
C PHE A 507 -37.65 -22.67 26.74
N ASN A 508 -38.10 -23.51 25.80
CA ASN A 508 -39.45 -24.05 25.64
C ASN A 508 -40.56 -23.01 25.35
N GLN A 509 -40.23 -21.78 24.96
CA GLN A 509 -41.22 -20.85 24.43
C GLN A 509 -41.47 -21.15 22.94
N SER A 510 -42.68 -20.87 22.46
CA SER A 510 -43.06 -20.99 21.03
C SER A 510 -43.84 -19.75 20.59
N GLY A 511 -43.60 -19.29 19.38
CA GLY A 511 -44.21 -18.08 18.83
C GLY A 511 -43.30 -17.34 17.85
N PRO A 512 -43.85 -16.39 17.08
CA PRO A 512 -43.05 -15.63 16.11
C PRO A 512 -42.14 -14.61 16.81
N GLY A 513 -40.87 -14.56 16.39
CA GLY A 513 -39.91 -13.54 16.83
C GLY A 513 -39.45 -13.70 18.28
N LEU A 514 -39.33 -14.94 18.77
CA LEU A 514 -38.76 -15.20 20.07
C LEU A 514 -37.27 -14.84 20.10
N VAL A 515 -36.85 -14.17 21.16
CA VAL A 515 -35.43 -13.95 21.42
C VAL A 515 -34.81 -15.30 21.74
N GLY A 516 -33.85 -15.75 20.92
CA GLY A 516 -33.18 -17.03 21.05
C GLY A 516 -33.69 -18.16 20.14
N ASP A 517 -34.63 -17.90 19.22
CA ASP A 517 -35.02 -18.82 18.12
C ASP A 517 -34.14 -18.51 16.89
N PHE A 518 -33.04 -19.24 16.73
CA PHE A 518 -31.97 -19.00 15.76
C PHE A 518 -32.09 -19.79 14.48
N ASP A 519 -32.66 -20.99 14.53
CA ASP A 519 -32.95 -21.73 13.32
C ASP A 519 -34.29 -21.30 12.67
N ASN A 520 -34.98 -20.36 13.31
CA ASN A 520 -36.23 -19.74 12.86
C ASN A 520 -37.35 -20.78 12.64
N ASP A 521 -37.39 -21.83 13.45
CA ASP A 521 -38.40 -22.89 13.34
C ASP A 521 -39.68 -22.59 14.16
N GLY A 522 -39.64 -21.56 15.01
CA GLY A 522 -40.78 -21.02 15.74
C GLY A 522 -40.87 -21.41 17.20
N ASP A 523 -39.87 -22.11 17.74
CA ASP A 523 -39.67 -22.35 19.17
C ASP A 523 -38.22 -22.10 19.62
N VAL A 524 -38.00 -22.03 20.93
CA VAL A 524 -36.67 -21.91 21.52
C VAL A 524 -36.33 -23.20 22.24
N ASP A 525 -35.48 -24.03 21.66
CA ASP A 525 -35.19 -25.38 22.15
C ASP A 525 -33.69 -25.76 22.06
N PHE A 526 -33.39 -27.06 21.97
CA PHE A 526 -32.02 -27.54 21.84
C PHE A 526 -31.38 -27.25 20.47
N GLY A 527 -32.17 -27.05 19.41
CA GLY A 527 -31.72 -26.57 18.11
C GLY A 527 -30.98 -25.25 18.25
N ASP A 528 -31.61 -24.26 18.87
CA ASP A 528 -31.04 -22.93 19.09
C ASP A 528 -29.85 -22.94 20.03
N LEU A 529 -29.95 -23.72 21.10
CA LEU A 529 -28.83 -23.88 22.03
C LEU A 529 -27.60 -24.45 21.31
N ASN A 530 -27.79 -25.39 20.37
CA ASN A 530 -26.69 -25.92 19.59
C ASN A 530 -26.12 -24.88 18.61
N VAL A 531 -26.93 -23.95 18.09
CA VAL A 531 -26.43 -22.83 17.29
C VAL A 531 -25.47 -21.98 18.12
N VAL A 532 -25.90 -21.49 19.29
CA VAL A 532 -25.04 -20.70 20.21
C VAL A 532 -23.79 -21.47 20.62
N LEU A 533 -23.94 -22.73 21.05
CA LEU A 533 -22.80 -23.52 21.51
C LEU A 533 -21.80 -23.85 20.39
N SER A 534 -22.27 -23.96 19.14
CA SER A 534 -21.39 -24.21 17.99
C SER A 534 -20.52 -23.00 17.63
N ALA A 535 -20.98 -21.79 17.98
CA ALA A 535 -20.26 -20.54 17.77
C ALA A 535 -19.70 -19.94 19.08
N PHE A 536 -19.78 -20.64 20.21
CA PHE A 536 -19.41 -20.08 21.52
C PHE A 536 -17.94 -19.61 21.58
N ASN A 537 -17.73 -18.40 22.10
CA ASN A 537 -16.47 -17.65 22.09
C ASN A 537 -15.89 -17.38 20.68
N GLN A 538 -16.68 -17.51 19.62
CA GLN A 538 -16.26 -17.05 18.30
C GLN A 538 -16.67 -15.58 18.15
N PRO A 539 -15.74 -14.68 17.78
CA PRO A 539 -16.11 -13.37 17.29
C PRO A 539 -16.83 -13.52 15.95
N CYS A 540 -17.80 -12.65 15.74
CA CYS A 540 -18.33 -12.30 14.43
C CYS A 540 -17.43 -11.18 13.85
#